data_AF-A0A2T6JLA0-F1
#
_entry.id   AF-A0A2T6JLA0-F1
#
_cell.length_a   1.000
_cell.length_b   1.000
_cell.length_c   1.000
_cell.angle_alpha   90.00
_cell.angle_beta   90.00
_cell.angle_gamma   90.00
#
_symmetry.space_group_name_H-M   'P 1'
#
loop_
_entity.id
_entity.type
_entity.pdbx_description
1 polymer ?
#
loop_
_entity_poly.entity_id
_entity_poly.type
_entity_poly.pdbx_seq_one_letter_code
_entity_poly.pdbx_strand_id
1 'polypeptide(L)'
;MKIAVLPGDGIGTEIVSEAVKVLEALELPFEMESALVGGVAYDAHGHPLPESTLKLAKEADAILFGAVGDWKYDKLDRPLRPEQAILGLRKNLGLFANFRPAICYEQLVGASSLKPELIAGLDILIIRELTGDIYFGQPRGRRVATDGHFPGAEEAFDTMRYSRPEIERIAHVAFQAARKRSKKVTSVDKANVLETFQFWKDVMTEVGQQYPDVELQHMYVDNAAMQLVKAPKAFDVVVTGNMFGDILSDEASMLTGSIGMLPSASLNSSNQGLYEPSHGSAPDIAGKGVANPLATILSAAMMLRFSLNQEEAAQRIEAAVQKVLAQGLRTPDIYSEGTTKVGTQQMGDAVVRALRG
;
A
#
# COMPACT_ATOMS: atom_id res chain seq x y z
N MET A 1 -1.88 -3.34 -23.53
CA MET A 1 -1.30 -3.21 -22.18
C MET A 1 -1.77 -4.41 -21.39
N LYS A 2 -0.86 -5.26 -20.92
CA LYS A 2 -1.18 -6.49 -20.21
C LYS A 2 -1.25 -6.24 -18.70
N ILE A 3 -2.35 -6.64 -18.07
CA ILE A 3 -2.58 -6.49 -16.63
C ILE A 3 -2.77 -7.89 -16.04
N ALA A 4 -1.92 -8.26 -15.09
CA ALA A 4 -2.14 -9.46 -14.28
C ALA A 4 -3.15 -9.13 -13.18
N VAL A 5 -4.28 -9.82 -13.16
CA VAL A 5 -5.33 -9.65 -12.16
C VAL A 5 -5.21 -10.77 -11.14
N LEU A 6 -4.89 -10.41 -9.89
CA LEU A 6 -4.62 -11.35 -8.80
C LEU A 6 -5.59 -11.09 -7.64
N PRO A 7 -6.83 -11.63 -7.68
CA PRO A 7 -7.87 -11.28 -6.71
C PRO A 7 -7.58 -11.75 -5.28
N GLY A 8 -6.95 -12.92 -5.14
CA GLY A 8 -6.60 -13.50 -3.85
C GLY A 8 -7.78 -14.08 -3.06
N ASP A 9 -7.81 -13.84 -1.75
CA ASP A 9 -8.71 -14.42 -0.76
C ASP A 9 -9.71 -13.40 -0.20
N GLY A 10 -10.74 -13.90 0.50
CA GLY A 10 -11.70 -13.08 1.24
C GLY A 10 -12.40 -12.06 0.35
N ILE A 11 -12.44 -10.80 0.81
CA ILE A 11 -13.04 -9.69 0.03
C ILE A 11 -12.28 -9.36 -1.26
N GLY A 12 -11.05 -9.88 -1.44
CA GLY A 12 -10.20 -9.58 -2.59
C GLY A 12 -10.87 -9.87 -3.92
N THR A 13 -11.63 -10.96 -4.00
CA THR A 13 -12.43 -11.30 -5.19
C THR A 13 -13.56 -10.29 -5.48
N GLU A 14 -14.24 -9.82 -4.43
CA GLU A 14 -15.36 -8.89 -4.53
C GLU A 14 -14.90 -7.51 -5.00
N ILE A 15 -13.84 -6.96 -4.38
CA ILE A 15 -13.35 -5.60 -4.68
C ILE A 15 -12.59 -5.53 -6.01
N VAL A 16 -11.83 -6.57 -6.38
CA VAL A 16 -11.12 -6.62 -7.66
C VAL A 16 -12.09 -6.74 -8.82
N SER A 17 -13.20 -7.47 -8.67
CA SER A 17 -14.27 -7.51 -9.66
C SER A 17 -14.81 -6.11 -9.99
N GLU A 18 -14.98 -5.25 -8.99
CA GLU A 18 -15.44 -3.88 -9.20
C GLU A 18 -14.38 -2.98 -9.85
N ALA A 19 -13.10 -3.15 -9.51
CA ALA A 19 -12.01 -2.44 -10.18
C ALA A 19 -11.87 -2.86 -11.66
N VAL A 20 -11.99 -4.15 -11.97
CA VAL A 20 -12.01 -4.66 -13.35
C VAL A 20 -13.21 -4.08 -14.11
N LYS A 21 -14.40 -4.06 -13.51
CA LYS A 21 -15.60 -3.44 -14.11
C LYS A 21 -15.37 -1.96 -14.48
N VAL A 22 -14.69 -1.21 -13.62
CA VAL A 22 -14.33 0.20 -13.89
C VAL A 22 -13.28 0.31 -15.02
N LEU A 23 -12.27 -0.56 -15.05
CA LEU A 23 -11.27 -0.60 -16.11
C LEU A 23 -11.89 -0.92 -17.48
N GLU A 24 -12.83 -1.88 -17.54
CA GLU A 24 -13.57 -2.21 -18.76
C GLU A 24 -14.41 -1.03 -19.27
N ALA A 25 -14.99 -0.24 -18.35
CA ALA A 25 -15.80 0.92 -18.70
C ALA A 25 -15.01 2.09 -19.31
N LEU A 26 -13.67 2.07 -19.24
CA LEU A 26 -12.81 3.06 -19.91
C LEU A 26 -12.67 2.82 -21.42
N GLU A 27 -13.03 1.64 -21.92
CA GLU A 27 -12.93 1.25 -23.33
C GLU A 27 -11.50 1.35 -23.90
N LEU A 28 -10.50 1.13 -23.05
CA LEU A 28 -9.08 1.06 -23.43
C LEU A 28 -8.67 -0.38 -23.76
N PRO A 29 -7.68 -0.60 -24.66
CA PRO A 29 -7.26 -1.93 -25.10
C PRO A 29 -6.36 -2.63 -24.05
N PHE A 30 -6.97 -3.06 -22.94
CA PHE A 30 -6.32 -3.86 -21.91
C PHE A 30 -6.43 -5.36 -22.23
N GLU A 31 -5.31 -6.07 -22.08
CA GLU A 31 -5.28 -7.53 -22.00
C GLU A 31 -5.23 -7.88 -20.51
N MET A 32 -6.38 -8.23 -19.92
CA MET A 32 -6.45 -8.62 -18.52
C MET A 32 -6.45 -10.14 -18.42
N GLU A 33 -5.48 -10.68 -17.69
CA GLU A 33 -5.36 -12.13 -17.44
C GLU A 33 -5.36 -12.38 -15.94
N SER A 34 -6.25 -13.27 -15.48
CA SER A 34 -6.41 -13.58 -14.06
C SER A 34 -5.63 -14.84 -13.66
N ALA A 35 -5.02 -14.83 -12.47
CA ALA A 35 -4.38 -16.01 -11.89
C ALA A 35 -4.63 -16.12 -10.38
N LEU A 36 -4.52 -17.35 -9.86
CA LEU A 36 -4.70 -17.64 -8.44
C LEU A 36 -3.48 -17.17 -7.63
N VAL A 37 -3.75 -16.59 -6.46
CA VAL A 37 -2.72 -16.17 -5.50
C VAL A 37 -3.23 -16.33 -4.06
N GLY A 38 -2.36 -16.48 -3.08
CA GLY A 38 -2.72 -16.61 -1.67
C GLY A 38 -3.27 -17.99 -1.32
N GLY A 39 -4.24 -18.02 -0.41
CA GLY A 39 -4.82 -19.25 0.09
C GLY A 39 -5.56 -20.06 -0.98
N VAL A 40 -6.29 -19.41 -1.87
CA VAL A 40 -6.95 -20.08 -3.02
C VAL A 40 -5.94 -20.76 -3.95
N ALA A 41 -4.74 -20.19 -4.08
CA ALA A 41 -3.65 -20.83 -4.83
C ALA A 41 -3.04 -22.00 -4.05
N TYR A 42 -2.94 -21.89 -2.73
CA TYR A 42 -2.53 -22.99 -1.88
C TYR A 42 -3.50 -24.18 -1.99
N ASP A 43 -4.82 -23.93 -1.93
CA ASP A 43 -5.83 -24.97 -2.07
C ASP A 43 -5.74 -25.68 -3.45
N ALA A 44 -5.39 -24.95 -4.52
CA ALA A 44 -5.32 -25.48 -5.88
C ALA A 44 -3.96 -26.12 -6.25
N HIS A 45 -2.86 -25.59 -5.73
CA HIS A 45 -1.49 -25.91 -6.19
C HIS A 45 -0.51 -26.26 -5.07
N GLY A 46 -0.95 -26.23 -3.81
CA GLY A 46 -0.11 -26.48 -2.63
C GLY A 46 0.88 -25.36 -2.30
N HIS A 47 0.80 -24.21 -2.97
CA HIS A 47 1.69 -23.07 -2.74
C HIS A 47 0.95 -21.72 -2.91
N PRO A 48 1.19 -20.72 -2.04
CA PRO A 48 0.46 -19.45 -2.10
C PRO A 48 0.84 -18.56 -3.30
N LEU A 49 1.99 -18.81 -3.92
CA LEU A 49 2.41 -18.14 -5.16
C LEU A 49 2.87 -19.20 -6.18
N PRO A 50 1.97 -19.72 -7.02
CA PRO A 50 2.32 -20.66 -8.07
C PRO A 50 3.32 -20.06 -9.07
N GLU A 51 4.16 -20.91 -9.67
CA GLU A 51 5.13 -20.46 -10.67
C GLU A 51 4.46 -19.84 -11.89
N SER A 52 3.29 -20.36 -12.30
CA SER A 52 2.46 -19.79 -13.38
C SER A 52 2.00 -18.37 -13.04
N THR A 53 1.54 -18.12 -11.82
CA THR A 53 1.14 -16.79 -11.34
C THR A 53 2.33 -15.82 -11.34
N LEU A 54 3.49 -16.26 -10.85
CA LEU A 54 4.69 -15.42 -10.88
C LEU A 54 5.17 -15.12 -12.31
N LYS A 55 5.07 -16.10 -13.22
CA LYS A 55 5.38 -15.91 -14.63
C LYS A 55 4.46 -14.85 -15.26
N LEU A 56 3.16 -14.97 -15.05
CA LEU A 56 2.19 -13.97 -15.52
C LEU A 56 2.52 -12.57 -14.98
N ALA A 57 2.80 -12.46 -13.68
CA ALA A 57 3.14 -11.18 -13.06
C ALA A 57 4.43 -10.55 -13.62
N LYS A 58 5.42 -11.37 -14.04
CA LYS A 58 6.64 -10.89 -14.71
C LYS A 58 6.40 -10.42 -16.14
N GLU A 59 5.46 -11.06 -16.86
CA GLU A 59 5.13 -10.76 -18.26
C GLU A 59 4.17 -9.56 -18.40
N ALA A 60 3.42 -9.22 -17.36
CA ALA A 60 2.45 -8.12 -17.39
C ALA A 60 3.11 -6.73 -17.27
N ASP A 61 2.49 -5.71 -17.84
CA ASP A 61 2.92 -4.31 -17.69
C ASP A 61 2.61 -3.78 -16.27
N ALA A 62 1.57 -4.30 -15.63
CA ALA A 62 1.18 -4.00 -14.26
C ALA A 62 0.39 -5.15 -13.62
N ILE A 63 0.32 -5.15 -12.29
CA ILE A 63 -0.41 -6.14 -11.50
C ILE A 63 -1.51 -5.42 -10.69
N LEU A 64 -2.77 -5.81 -10.88
CA LEU A 64 -3.87 -5.44 -10.01
C LEU A 64 -4.11 -6.57 -9.01
N PHE A 65 -3.92 -6.28 -7.73
CA PHE A 65 -3.96 -7.26 -6.65
C PHE A 65 -5.09 -6.91 -5.67
N GLY A 66 -5.81 -7.94 -5.21
CA GLY A 66 -6.88 -7.80 -4.22
C GLY A 66 -6.33 -7.85 -2.81
N ALA A 67 -6.61 -8.95 -2.12
CA ALA A 67 -6.12 -9.20 -0.77
C ALA A 67 -5.85 -10.69 -0.58
N VAL A 68 -4.99 -11.07 0.36
CA VAL A 68 -4.71 -12.47 0.68
C VAL A 68 -4.79 -12.71 2.19
N GLY A 69 -5.10 -13.93 2.58
CA GLY A 69 -5.24 -14.33 3.98
C GLY A 69 -6.68 -14.66 4.38
N ASP A 70 -6.84 -15.69 5.21
CA ASP A 70 -8.08 -16.11 5.85
C ASP A 70 -7.70 -16.94 7.08
N TRP A 71 -8.52 -16.90 8.15
CA TRP A 71 -8.27 -17.65 9.37
C TRP A 71 -8.02 -19.15 9.15
N LYS A 72 -8.59 -19.74 8.08
CA LYS A 72 -8.36 -21.16 7.77
C LYS A 72 -6.90 -21.49 7.43
N TYR A 73 -6.11 -20.51 6.99
CA TYR A 73 -4.71 -20.71 6.56
C TYR A 73 -3.67 -20.36 7.64
N ASP A 74 -4.10 -19.80 8.79
CA ASP A 74 -3.18 -19.36 9.86
C ASP A 74 -2.38 -20.50 10.50
N LYS A 75 -2.85 -21.74 10.34
CA LYS A 75 -2.19 -22.95 10.85
C LYS A 75 -1.14 -23.53 9.89
N LEU A 76 -1.05 -23.01 8.67
CA LEU A 76 -0.02 -23.45 7.72
C LEU A 76 1.37 -23.05 8.21
N ASP A 77 2.36 -23.84 7.80
CA ASP A 77 3.76 -23.51 7.97
C ASP A 77 4.05 -22.15 7.31
N ARG A 78 4.90 -21.34 7.95
CA ARG A 78 5.14 -19.94 7.56
C ARG A 78 5.41 -19.74 6.05
N PRO A 79 6.21 -20.58 5.35
CA PRO A 79 6.45 -20.45 3.91
C PRO A 79 5.22 -20.68 3.02
N LEU A 80 4.19 -21.36 3.54
CA LEU A 80 2.99 -21.76 2.80
C LEU A 80 1.78 -20.85 3.09
N ARG A 81 1.92 -19.88 4.02
CA ARG A 81 0.83 -18.97 4.34
C ARG A 81 0.55 -17.97 3.20
N PRO A 82 -0.71 -17.52 3.02
CA PRO A 82 -1.10 -16.63 1.92
C PRO A 82 -0.26 -15.34 1.82
N GLU A 83 0.16 -14.78 2.95
CA GLU A 83 0.95 -13.54 3.01
C GLU A 83 2.37 -13.73 2.42
N GLN A 84 2.83 -14.96 2.23
CA GLN A 84 4.09 -15.19 1.52
C GLN A 84 3.99 -14.85 0.03
N ALA A 85 2.78 -14.86 -0.55
CA ALA A 85 2.60 -14.54 -1.96
C ALA A 85 2.95 -13.08 -2.27
N ILE A 86 2.47 -12.16 -1.45
CA ILE A 86 2.75 -10.73 -1.62
C ILE A 86 4.23 -10.40 -1.41
N LEU A 87 4.86 -11.01 -0.39
CA LEU A 87 6.32 -10.87 -0.16
C LEU A 87 7.12 -11.47 -1.33
N GLY A 88 6.67 -12.62 -1.84
CA GLY A 88 7.25 -13.29 -3.01
C GLY A 88 7.18 -12.43 -4.27
N LEU A 89 6.02 -11.85 -4.58
CA LEU A 89 5.84 -10.95 -5.72
C LEU A 89 6.75 -9.71 -5.60
N ARG A 90 6.70 -9.02 -4.46
CA ARG A 90 7.53 -7.82 -4.21
C ARG A 90 9.02 -8.10 -4.39
N LYS A 91 9.50 -9.21 -3.85
CA LYS A 91 10.91 -9.62 -3.97
C LYS A 91 11.28 -10.00 -5.40
N ASN A 92 10.49 -10.85 -6.05
CA ASN A 92 10.83 -11.37 -7.39
C ASN A 92 10.72 -10.33 -8.51
N LEU A 93 9.88 -9.30 -8.32
CA LEU A 93 9.68 -8.20 -9.27
C LEU A 93 10.50 -6.95 -8.90
N GLY A 94 11.22 -6.97 -7.78
CA GLY A 94 12.02 -5.84 -7.31
C GLY A 94 11.17 -4.61 -6.96
N LEU A 95 9.94 -4.80 -6.46
CA LEU A 95 8.99 -3.73 -6.14
C LEU A 95 9.37 -3.05 -4.81
N PHE A 96 10.44 -2.26 -4.83
CA PHE A 96 11.05 -1.73 -3.62
C PHE A 96 10.38 -0.47 -3.06
N ALA A 97 9.61 0.27 -3.86
CA ALA A 97 9.01 1.54 -3.44
C ALA A 97 7.50 1.39 -3.27
N ASN A 98 7.03 1.44 -2.02
CA ASN A 98 5.60 1.42 -1.71
C ASN A 98 5.07 2.84 -1.49
N PHE A 99 4.13 3.25 -2.32
CA PHE A 99 3.41 4.52 -2.25
C PHE A 99 2.10 4.29 -1.51
N ARG A 100 1.92 5.00 -0.40
CA ARG A 100 0.70 5.00 0.42
C ARG A 100 0.23 6.44 0.64
N PRO A 101 -0.65 6.94 -0.24
CA PRO A 101 -1.33 8.21 -0.02
C PRO A 101 -2.24 8.09 1.20
N ALA A 102 -2.20 9.06 2.11
CA ALA A 102 -3.20 9.23 3.17
C ALA A 102 -4.01 10.49 2.85
N ILE A 103 -5.22 10.27 2.33
CA ILE A 103 -6.10 11.32 1.83
C ILE A 103 -7.39 11.32 2.65
N CYS A 104 -7.78 12.49 3.16
CA CYS A 104 -9.07 12.66 3.83
C CYS A 104 -10.00 13.49 2.95
N TYR A 105 -10.96 12.82 2.31
CA TYR A 105 -12.02 13.46 1.53
C TYR A 105 -12.92 14.29 2.44
N GLU A 106 -13.29 15.50 2.01
CA GLU A 106 -14.16 16.40 2.78
C GLU A 106 -15.47 15.72 3.20
N GLN A 107 -16.05 14.90 2.31
CA GLN A 107 -17.30 14.19 2.54
C GLN A 107 -17.18 13.03 3.55
N LEU A 108 -15.95 12.70 3.99
CA LEU A 108 -15.61 11.62 4.91
C LEU A 108 -14.91 12.11 6.18
N VAL A 109 -14.77 13.43 6.37
CA VAL A 109 -14.10 13.99 7.56
C VAL A 109 -14.71 13.49 8.88
N GLY A 110 -16.03 13.29 8.92
CA GLY A 110 -16.72 12.74 10.08
C GLY A 110 -16.39 11.29 10.42
N ALA A 111 -15.72 10.55 9.53
CA ALA A 111 -15.24 9.20 9.79
C ALA A 111 -13.91 9.19 10.57
N SER A 112 -13.15 10.30 10.53
CA SER A 112 -11.91 10.43 11.29
C SER A 112 -12.18 10.57 12.79
N SER A 113 -11.32 9.97 13.60
CA SER A 113 -11.32 10.18 15.06
C SER A 113 -10.64 11.50 15.48
N LEU A 114 -9.98 12.21 14.55
CA LEU A 114 -9.40 13.52 14.82
C LEU A 114 -10.45 14.62 14.72
N LYS A 115 -10.17 15.76 15.36
CA LYS A 115 -10.97 16.96 15.16
C LYS A 115 -10.92 17.37 13.68
N PRO A 116 -12.07 17.73 13.05
CA PRO A 116 -12.15 18.04 11.62
C PRO A 116 -11.08 19.01 11.10
N GLU A 117 -10.77 20.07 11.85
CA GLU A 117 -9.79 21.08 11.48
C GLU A 117 -8.36 20.51 11.29
N LEU A 118 -8.03 19.41 11.97
CA LEU A 118 -6.72 18.76 11.89
C LEU A 118 -6.58 17.88 10.65
N ILE A 119 -7.68 17.29 10.16
CA ILE A 119 -7.65 16.20 9.16
C ILE A 119 -8.30 16.56 7.82
N ALA A 120 -9.27 17.47 7.78
CA ALA A 120 -9.99 17.81 6.55
C ALA A 120 -9.04 18.32 5.45
N GLY A 121 -9.06 17.69 4.27
CA GLY A 121 -8.13 18.02 3.18
C GLY A 121 -6.69 17.54 3.42
N LEU A 122 -6.48 16.55 4.30
CA LEU A 122 -5.20 15.86 4.38
C LEU A 122 -4.88 15.22 3.02
N ASP A 123 -3.68 15.50 2.52
CA ASP A 123 -3.09 14.86 1.35
C ASP A 123 -1.58 14.74 1.60
N ILE A 124 -1.17 13.59 2.11
CA ILE A 124 0.25 13.26 2.32
C ILE A 124 0.58 11.95 1.62
N LEU A 125 1.84 11.78 1.26
CA LEU A 125 2.35 10.57 0.65
C LEU A 125 3.44 9.93 1.52
N ILE A 126 3.19 8.71 1.98
CA ILE A 126 4.23 7.91 2.64
C ILE A 126 4.86 6.98 1.60
N ILE A 127 6.18 7.05 1.47
CA ILE A 127 7.01 6.19 0.65
C ILE A 127 7.79 5.26 1.56
N ARG A 128 7.39 3.99 1.56
CA ARG A 128 7.97 2.91 2.36
C ARG A 128 8.91 2.09 1.48
N GLU A 129 10.15 1.89 1.91
CA GLU A 129 11.00 0.86 1.32
C GLU A 129 10.41 -0.53 1.62
N LEU A 130 10.28 -1.41 0.63
CA LEU A 130 9.38 -2.56 0.73
C LEU A 130 10.06 -3.94 0.62
N THR A 131 11.36 -3.98 0.28
CA THR A 131 12.05 -5.23 -0.07
C THR A 131 13.29 -5.54 0.78
N GLY A 132 13.63 -4.66 1.74
CA GLY A 132 14.72 -4.83 2.68
C GLY A 132 14.27 -4.73 4.14
N ASP A 133 15.13 -4.16 4.99
CA ASP A 133 14.94 -4.02 6.44
C ASP A 133 14.86 -5.37 7.19
N ILE A 134 14.53 -5.30 8.48
CA ILE A 134 14.27 -6.42 9.40
C ILE A 134 13.23 -7.43 8.88
N TYR A 135 12.39 -7.05 7.92
CA TYR A 135 11.38 -7.93 7.33
C TYR A 135 11.99 -9.03 6.47
N PHE A 136 13.12 -8.75 5.82
CA PHE A 136 13.83 -9.70 4.95
C PHE A 136 15.26 -10.02 5.42
N GLY A 137 15.76 -9.28 6.41
CA GLY A 137 17.13 -9.42 6.90
C GLY A 137 17.48 -10.81 7.43
N GLN A 138 18.70 -11.23 7.12
CA GLN A 138 19.30 -12.49 7.54
C GLN A 138 20.63 -12.21 8.26
N PRO A 139 21.01 -13.03 9.26
CA PRO A 139 20.29 -14.21 9.77
C PRO A 139 19.05 -13.86 10.61
N ARG A 140 18.11 -14.80 10.76
CA ARG A 140 16.95 -14.71 11.66
C ARG A 140 16.48 -16.09 12.11
N GLY A 141 15.74 -16.16 13.22
CA GLY A 141 15.12 -17.41 13.66
C GLY A 141 15.01 -17.53 15.17
N ARG A 142 14.93 -18.77 15.65
CA ARG A 142 14.98 -19.11 17.08
C ARG A 142 16.20 -19.96 17.35
N ARG A 143 16.87 -19.71 18.46
CA ARG A 143 18.06 -20.44 18.91
C ARG A 143 18.14 -20.45 20.43
N VAL A 144 19.16 -21.11 20.97
CA VAL A 144 19.57 -20.91 22.36
C VAL A 144 20.59 -19.77 22.37
N ALA A 145 20.37 -18.76 23.22
CA ALA A 145 21.25 -17.59 23.34
C ALA A 145 22.68 -18.02 23.68
N THR A 146 23.64 -17.51 22.91
CA THR A 146 25.07 -17.84 23.07
C THR A 146 25.86 -16.79 23.83
N ASP A 147 25.29 -15.61 24.04
CA ASP A 147 25.93 -14.43 24.63
C ASP A 147 24.89 -13.54 25.38
N GLY A 148 25.30 -12.32 25.75
CA GLY A 148 24.47 -11.37 26.47
C GLY A 148 24.31 -11.70 27.96
N HIS A 149 23.21 -11.21 28.56
CA HIS A 149 22.90 -11.43 29.98
C HIS A 149 22.20 -12.77 30.25
N PHE A 150 21.73 -13.46 29.21
CA PHE A 150 20.97 -14.71 29.34
C PHE A 150 21.49 -15.88 28.48
N PRO A 151 22.80 -16.23 28.52
CA PRO A 151 23.28 -17.41 27.80
C PRO A 151 22.54 -18.69 28.25
N GLY A 152 22.16 -19.54 27.29
CA GLY A 152 21.43 -20.78 27.55
C GLY A 152 19.90 -20.65 27.53
N ALA A 153 19.35 -19.44 27.47
CA ALA A 153 17.90 -19.21 27.34
C ALA A 153 17.43 -19.39 25.88
N GLU A 154 16.14 -19.68 25.69
CA GLU A 154 15.52 -19.60 24.37
C GLU A 154 15.50 -18.14 23.88
N GLU A 155 15.93 -17.93 22.64
CA GLU A 155 16.05 -16.62 22.00
C GLU A 155 15.40 -16.66 20.61
N ALA A 156 14.69 -15.60 20.27
CA ALA A 156 14.31 -15.30 18.90
C ALA A 156 15.05 -14.03 18.44
N PHE A 157 15.51 -14.01 17.19
CA PHE A 157 16.27 -12.89 16.66
C PHE A 157 15.92 -12.62 15.19
N ASP A 158 16.02 -11.34 14.82
CA ASP A 158 15.86 -10.83 13.47
C ASP A 158 16.94 -9.76 13.23
N THR A 159 17.46 -9.65 12.01
CA THR A 159 18.54 -8.72 11.68
C THR A 159 18.01 -7.54 10.90
N MET A 160 18.00 -6.34 11.49
CA MET A 160 17.77 -5.09 10.76
C MET A 160 19.03 -4.71 9.98
N ARG A 161 18.89 -4.55 8.65
CA ARG A 161 20.01 -4.18 7.78
C ARG A 161 19.52 -3.49 6.51
N TYR A 162 20.29 -2.51 6.07
CA TYR A 162 20.21 -1.90 4.74
C TYR A 162 21.59 -1.75 4.14
N SER A 163 21.69 -1.95 2.83
CA SER A 163 22.84 -1.55 2.02
C SER A 163 22.61 -0.18 1.39
N ARG A 164 23.69 0.51 1.01
CA ARG A 164 23.62 1.83 0.39
C ARG A 164 22.71 1.87 -0.85
N PRO A 165 22.81 0.93 -1.82
CA PRO A 165 21.94 0.96 -3.01
C PRO A 165 20.45 0.82 -2.69
N GLU A 166 20.09 0.15 -1.60
CA GLU A 166 18.69 0.03 -1.16
C GLU A 166 18.14 1.36 -0.66
N ILE A 167 18.97 2.17 0.01
CA ILE A 167 18.60 3.48 0.52
C ILE A 167 18.63 4.52 -0.61
N GLU A 168 19.65 4.51 -1.47
CA GLU A 168 19.77 5.45 -2.60
C GLU A 168 18.56 5.37 -3.54
N ARG A 169 18.14 4.17 -3.93
CA ARG A 169 17.00 4.00 -4.86
C ARG A 169 15.69 4.54 -4.28
N ILE A 170 15.42 4.31 -2.99
CA ILE A 170 14.17 4.80 -2.36
C ILE A 170 14.24 6.29 -2.08
N ALA A 171 15.43 6.82 -1.76
CA ALA A 171 15.68 8.25 -1.63
C ALA A 171 15.34 8.99 -2.94
N HIS A 172 15.89 8.51 -4.07
CA HIS A 172 15.61 9.10 -5.39
C HIS A 172 14.11 9.09 -5.70
N VAL A 173 13.41 7.99 -5.42
CA VAL A 173 11.95 7.92 -5.62
C VAL A 173 11.23 8.97 -4.77
N ALA A 174 11.59 9.13 -3.49
CA ALA A 174 10.97 10.10 -2.61
C ALA A 174 11.19 11.55 -3.05
N PHE A 175 12.42 11.91 -3.41
CA PHE A 175 12.72 13.25 -3.92
C PHE A 175 12.02 13.55 -5.25
N GLN A 176 11.95 12.58 -6.16
CA GLN A 176 11.22 12.74 -7.43
C GLN A 176 9.71 12.88 -7.20
N ALA A 177 9.14 12.15 -6.24
CA ALA A 177 7.74 12.30 -5.85
C ALA A 177 7.47 13.69 -5.25
N ALA A 178 8.35 14.18 -4.36
CA ALA A 178 8.21 15.50 -3.75
C ALA A 178 8.29 16.64 -4.78
N ARG A 179 9.13 16.50 -5.83
CA ARG A 179 9.19 17.48 -6.94
C ARG A 179 7.85 17.66 -7.67
N LYS A 180 7.01 16.62 -7.70
CA LYS A 180 5.67 16.65 -8.30
C LYS A 180 4.58 17.12 -7.31
N ARG A 181 4.97 17.45 -6.08
CA ARG A 181 4.11 17.88 -4.97
C ARG A 181 4.61 19.20 -4.40
N SER A 182 4.64 19.36 -3.08
CA SER A 182 5.03 20.60 -2.40
C SER A 182 6.53 20.73 -2.15
N LYS A 183 7.35 19.88 -2.80
CA LYS A 183 8.82 19.89 -2.74
C LYS A 183 9.36 19.78 -1.31
N LYS A 184 8.73 18.95 -0.47
CA LYS A 184 9.20 18.68 0.89
C LYS A 184 9.25 17.18 1.18
N VAL A 185 10.40 16.71 1.66
CA VAL A 185 10.64 15.33 2.08
C VAL A 185 10.96 15.29 3.58
N THR A 186 10.23 14.44 4.29
CA THR A 186 10.55 14.07 5.67
C THR A 186 11.11 12.66 5.71
N SER A 187 12.43 12.53 5.91
CA SER A 187 13.06 11.23 6.15
C SER A 187 12.84 10.83 7.61
N VAL A 188 12.16 9.70 7.84
CA VAL A 188 11.88 9.19 9.18
C VAL A 188 12.78 8.02 9.53
N ASP A 189 13.45 8.10 10.68
CA ASP A 189 14.46 7.14 11.12
C ASP A 189 14.50 6.95 12.65
N LYS A 190 15.45 6.17 13.16
CA LYS A 190 15.81 6.11 14.59
C LYS A 190 17.32 6.18 14.78
N ALA A 191 17.96 7.16 14.12
CA ALA A 191 19.42 7.30 14.08
C ALA A 191 20.06 7.57 15.45
N ASN A 192 19.29 8.02 16.44
CA ASN A 192 19.78 8.19 17.81
C ASN A 192 20.01 6.88 18.59
N VAL A 193 19.59 5.73 18.03
CA VAL A 193 19.74 4.41 18.68
C VAL A 193 20.29 3.36 17.72
N LEU A 194 19.86 3.37 16.45
CA LEU A 194 20.10 2.26 15.52
C LEU A 194 21.12 2.65 14.43
N GLU A 195 22.23 1.92 14.37
CA GLU A 195 23.27 2.08 13.34
C GLU A 195 22.72 2.01 11.91
N THR A 196 21.79 1.09 11.65
CA THR A 196 21.10 0.98 10.35
C THR A 196 20.44 2.30 9.95
N PHE A 197 19.86 3.01 10.93
CA PHE A 197 19.17 4.27 10.67
C PHE A 197 20.07 5.50 10.75
N GLN A 198 21.22 5.42 11.42
CA GLN A 198 22.29 6.42 11.23
C GLN A 198 22.81 6.34 9.78
N PHE A 199 23.10 5.13 9.29
CA PHE A 199 23.51 4.91 7.91
C PHE A 199 22.44 5.35 6.90
N TRP A 200 21.16 5.07 7.17
CA TRP A 200 20.02 5.60 6.40
C TRP A 200 20.06 7.13 6.30
N LYS A 201 20.22 7.81 7.44
CA LYS A 201 20.26 9.26 7.52
C LYS A 201 21.42 9.86 6.73
N ASP A 202 22.60 9.25 6.80
CA ASP A 202 23.79 9.69 6.06
C ASP A 202 23.55 9.62 4.54
N VAL A 203 23.05 8.48 4.05
CA VAL A 203 22.77 8.28 2.61
C VAL A 203 21.63 9.19 2.13
N MET A 204 20.54 9.33 2.90
CA MET A 204 19.45 10.27 2.56
C MET A 204 19.93 11.72 2.46
N THR A 205 20.80 12.14 3.37
CA THR A 205 21.38 13.49 3.38
C THR A 205 22.25 13.71 2.14
N GLU A 206 23.08 12.73 1.79
CA GLU A 206 23.94 12.79 0.60
C GLU A 206 23.13 12.85 -0.69
N VAL A 207 22.14 11.96 -0.86
CA VAL A 207 21.25 12.00 -2.04
C VAL A 207 20.48 13.32 -2.10
N GLY A 208 20.06 13.87 -0.96
CA GLY A 208 19.37 15.17 -0.90
C GLY A 208 20.15 16.33 -1.49
N GLN A 209 21.49 16.30 -1.50
CA GLN A 209 22.32 17.33 -2.15
C GLN A 209 22.13 17.39 -3.67
N GLN A 210 21.65 16.29 -4.28
CA GLN A 210 21.31 16.22 -5.71
C GLN A 210 19.93 16.84 -6.03
N TYR A 211 19.16 17.19 -5.00
CA TYR A 211 17.80 17.75 -5.09
C TYR A 211 17.70 19.08 -4.33
N PRO A 212 18.49 20.12 -4.70
CA PRO A 212 18.53 21.38 -3.96
C PRO A 212 17.21 22.17 -4.00
N ASP A 213 16.28 21.80 -4.88
CA ASP A 213 14.94 22.37 -4.98
C ASP A 213 13.91 21.71 -4.05
N VAL A 214 14.29 20.68 -3.30
CA VAL A 214 13.43 19.95 -2.36
C VAL A 214 13.95 20.12 -0.93
N GLU A 215 13.09 20.58 -0.03
CA GLU A 215 13.41 20.69 1.39
C GLU A 215 13.49 19.28 2.01
N LEU A 216 14.65 18.90 2.53
CA LEU A 216 14.84 17.68 3.31
C LEU A 216 14.83 18.00 4.81
N GLN A 217 13.96 17.34 5.56
CA GLN A 217 13.98 17.30 7.02
C GLN A 217 14.07 15.86 7.53
N HIS A 218 14.66 15.69 8.72
CA HIS A 218 14.74 14.41 9.41
C HIS A 218 13.88 14.41 10.66
N MET A 219 13.23 13.28 10.94
CA MET A 219 12.40 13.11 12.13
C MET A 219 12.56 11.70 12.69
N TYR A 220 12.62 11.56 14.01
CA TYR A 220 12.60 10.24 14.62
C TYR A 220 11.20 9.62 14.56
N VAL A 221 11.12 8.31 14.38
CA VAL A 221 9.85 7.57 14.17
C VAL A 221 8.82 7.79 15.29
N ASP A 222 9.25 7.91 16.54
CA ASP A 222 8.38 8.22 17.67
C ASP A 222 7.80 9.63 17.58
N ASN A 223 8.61 10.63 17.21
CA ASN A 223 8.10 11.97 16.96
C ASN A 223 7.21 12.02 15.70
N ALA A 224 7.53 11.26 14.65
CA ALA A 224 6.71 11.18 13.44
C ALA A 224 5.30 10.66 13.75
N ALA A 225 5.18 9.59 14.54
CA ALA A 225 3.89 9.11 15.02
C ALA A 225 3.13 10.21 15.79
N MET A 226 3.80 10.89 16.74
CA MET A 226 3.20 12.01 17.47
C MET A 226 2.74 13.16 16.54
N GLN A 227 3.51 13.50 15.51
CA GLN A 227 3.16 14.56 14.57
C GLN A 227 2.01 14.16 13.64
N LEU A 228 1.90 12.89 13.25
CA LEU A 228 0.76 12.40 12.48
C LEU A 228 -0.55 12.63 13.25
N VAL A 229 -0.58 12.36 14.56
CA VAL A 229 -1.76 12.65 15.39
C VAL A 229 -1.97 14.15 15.59
N LYS A 230 -0.90 14.90 15.85
CA LYS A 230 -0.98 16.31 16.26
C LYS A 230 -1.30 17.27 15.10
N ALA A 231 -0.62 17.11 13.96
CA ALA A 231 -0.66 18.04 12.84
C ALA A 231 -0.26 17.33 11.52
N PRO A 232 -1.04 16.34 11.04
CA PRO A 232 -0.64 15.51 9.90
C PRO A 232 -0.43 16.31 8.61
N LYS A 233 -1.12 17.45 8.45
CA LYS A 233 -1.00 18.36 7.31
C LYS A 233 0.37 19.07 7.20
N ALA A 234 1.26 18.91 8.19
CA ALA A 234 2.61 19.47 8.13
C ALA A 234 3.57 18.65 7.24
N PHE A 235 3.18 17.41 6.91
CA PHE A 235 3.92 16.55 5.99
C PHE A 235 3.49 16.80 4.53
N ASP A 236 4.39 16.47 3.60
CA ASP A 236 4.10 16.38 2.17
C ASP A 236 4.45 14.95 1.70
N VAL A 237 5.74 14.67 1.53
CA VAL A 237 6.27 13.33 1.32
C VAL A 237 7.02 12.88 2.57
N VAL A 238 6.70 11.69 3.06
CA VAL A 238 7.44 11.00 4.12
C VAL A 238 8.15 9.81 3.50
N VAL A 239 9.43 9.60 3.82
CA VAL A 239 10.18 8.42 3.35
C VAL A 239 10.84 7.71 4.53
N THR A 240 10.74 6.39 4.58
CA THR A 240 11.28 5.60 5.69
C THR A 240 11.51 4.13 5.32
N GLY A 241 12.18 3.40 6.21
CA GLY A 241 12.42 1.96 6.07
C GLY A 241 11.15 1.13 6.17
N ASN A 242 11.25 -0.16 5.87
CA ASN A 242 10.11 -1.05 5.73
C ASN A 242 9.23 -1.13 6.98
N MET A 243 9.82 -1.39 8.15
CA MET A 243 9.06 -1.58 9.38
C MET A 243 8.40 -0.27 9.85
N PHE A 244 9.13 0.84 9.80
CA PHE A 244 8.58 2.15 10.20
C PHE A 244 7.53 2.64 9.20
N GLY A 245 7.73 2.39 7.91
CA GLY A 245 6.76 2.73 6.87
C GLY A 245 5.47 1.95 7.02
N ASP A 246 5.55 0.67 7.43
CA ASP A 246 4.36 -0.11 7.77
C ASP A 246 3.52 0.60 8.84
N ILE A 247 4.14 0.82 10.00
CA ILE A 247 3.50 1.38 11.19
C ILE A 247 2.91 2.77 10.90
N LEU A 248 3.73 3.67 10.33
CA LEU A 248 3.30 5.05 10.10
C LEU A 248 2.25 5.16 8.99
N SER A 249 2.31 4.28 7.98
CA SER A 249 1.30 4.29 6.92
C SER A 249 -0.04 3.76 7.40
N ASP A 250 -0.05 2.74 8.27
CA ASP A 250 -1.27 2.24 8.90
C ASP A 250 -1.84 3.26 9.90
N GLU A 251 -0.98 3.95 10.66
CA GLU A 251 -1.38 5.06 11.51
C GLU A 251 -2.02 6.19 10.70
N ALA A 252 -1.33 6.71 9.67
CA ALA A 252 -1.86 7.74 8.79
C ALA A 252 -3.17 7.31 8.13
N SER A 253 -3.28 6.04 7.76
CA SER A 253 -4.49 5.45 7.19
C SER A 253 -5.67 5.53 8.14
N MET A 254 -5.48 5.09 9.39
CA MET A 254 -6.53 5.13 10.40
C MET A 254 -6.92 6.58 10.76
N LEU A 255 -5.97 7.52 10.75
CA LEU A 255 -6.26 8.93 11.00
C LEU A 255 -7.20 9.54 9.96
N THR A 256 -7.22 9.06 8.72
CA THR A 256 -8.21 9.50 7.73
C THR A 256 -9.63 9.05 8.06
N GLY A 257 -9.78 8.02 8.91
CA GLY A 257 -11.06 7.44 9.30
C GLY A 257 -11.66 6.46 8.29
N SER A 258 -10.97 6.17 7.19
CA SER A 258 -11.54 5.39 6.09
C SER A 258 -10.47 4.53 5.41
N ILE A 259 -9.98 3.49 6.10
CA ILE A 259 -8.97 2.57 5.54
C ILE A 259 -9.45 1.95 4.21
N GLY A 260 -10.77 1.70 4.08
CA GLY A 260 -11.42 1.24 2.84
C GLY A 260 -11.30 2.17 1.63
N MET A 261 -10.73 3.36 1.79
CA MET A 261 -10.52 4.36 0.73
C MET A 261 -9.08 4.46 0.24
N LEU A 262 -8.13 3.80 0.88
CA LEU A 262 -6.71 4.10 0.69
C LEU A 262 -6.05 3.13 -0.30
N PRO A 263 -5.67 3.60 -1.49
CA PRO A 263 -4.96 2.78 -2.46
C PRO A 263 -3.49 2.61 -2.05
N SER A 264 -2.83 1.60 -2.60
CA SER A 264 -1.40 1.37 -2.46
C SER A 264 -0.79 0.92 -3.78
N ALA A 265 0.46 1.31 -4.01
CA ALA A 265 1.23 0.88 -5.16
C ALA A 265 2.65 0.49 -4.72
N SER A 266 3.16 -0.62 -5.25
CA SER A 266 4.53 -1.10 -5.04
C SER A 266 5.24 -1.12 -6.38
N LEU A 267 6.26 -0.27 -6.57
CA LEU A 267 6.90 -0.06 -7.88
C LEU A 267 8.36 -0.53 -7.89
N ASN A 268 8.81 -1.01 -9.05
CA ASN A 268 10.23 -1.20 -9.35
C ASN A 268 10.82 0.00 -10.12
N SER A 269 12.11 -0.09 -10.47
CA SER A 269 12.85 0.97 -11.17
C SER A 269 12.38 1.24 -12.59
N SER A 270 11.59 0.33 -13.17
CA SER A 270 11.01 0.47 -14.52
C SER A 270 9.57 0.96 -14.48
N ASN A 271 9.09 1.40 -13.31
CA ASN A 271 7.70 1.79 -13.04
C ASN A 271 6.66 0.69 -13.28
N GLN A 272 7.07 -0.57 -13.45
CA GLN A 272 6.15 -1.71 -13.33
C GLN A 272 5.76 -1.83 -11.85
N GLY A 273 4.47 -2.00 -11.58
CA GLY A 273 3.95 -1.96 -10.22
C GLY A 273 2.90 -3.01 -9.91
N LEU A 274 2.80 -3.33 -8.62
CA LEU A 274 1.68 -4.04 -8.01
C LEU A 274 0.81 -3.03 -7.28
N TYR A 275 -0.48 -3.02 -7.63
CA TYR A 275 -1.47 -2.06 -7.15
C TYR A 275 -2.53 -2.80 -6.35
N GLU A 276 -2.70 -2.43 -5.09
CA GLU A 276 -3.54 -3.14 -4.13
C GLU A 276 -4.24 -2.14 -3.20
N PRO A 277 -5.41 -2.44 -2.64
CA PRO A 277 -5.92 -1.65 -1.52
C PRO A 277 -4.96 -1.74 -0.33
N SER A 278 -4.89 -0.70 0.50
CA SER A 278 -4.06 -0.74 1.71
C SER A 278 -4.63 -1.68 2.79
N HIS A 279 -5.93 -1.97 2.74
CA HIS A 279 -6.59 -2.90 3.67
C HIS A 279 -6.38 -4.38 3.29
N GLY A 280 -6.47 -5.26 4.28
CA GLY A 280 -6.36 -6.71 4.10
C GLY A 280 -7.64 -7.39 3.61
N SER A 281 -7.71 -8.71 3.80
CA SER A 281 -8.74 -9.61 3.25
C SER A 281 -10.08 -9.65 3.97
N ALA A 282 -10.18 -8.99 5.13
CA ALA A 282 -11.39 -8.87 5.96
C ALA A 282 -12.28 -10.14 6.01
N PRO A 283 -11.77 -11.26 6.59
CA PRO A 283 -12.48 -12.55 6.58
C PRO A 283 -13.87 -12.51 7.24
N ASP A 284 -14.08 -11.58 8.17
CA ASP A 284 -15.33 -11.37 8.89
C ASP A 284 -16.48 -10.87 7.98
N ILE A 285 -16.16 -10.25 6.84
CA ILE A 285 -17.14 -9.74 5.88
C ILE A 285 -17.04 -10.36 4.48
N ALA A 286 -16.08 -11.25 4.25
CA ALA A 286 -15.90 -11.93 2.97
C ALA A 286 -17.19 -12.63 2.49
N GLY A 287 -17.55 -12.39 1.23
CA GLY A 287 -18.71 -12.98 0.57
C GLY A 287 -20.06 -12.39 1.01
N LYS A 288 -20.07 -11.32 1.81
CA LYS A 288 -21.29 -10.64 2.25
C LYS A 288 -21.69 -9.46 1.34
N GLY A 289 -20.89 -9.13 0.32
CA GLY A 289 -21.21 -8.05 -0.63
C GLY A 289 -21.19 -6.64 0.00
N VAL A 290 -20.44 -6.46 1.08
CA VAL A 290 -20.37 -5.20 1.86
C VAL A 290 -18.98 -4.56 1.90
N ALA A 291 -17.96 -5.21 1.33
CA ALA A 291 -16.62 -4.65 1.24
C ALA A 291 -16.62 -3.34 0.43
N ASN A 292 -15.77 -2.39 0.82
CA ASN A 292 -15.60 -1.14 0.10
C ASN A 292 -14.66 -1.34 -1.10
N PRO A 293 -15.12 -1.19 -2.37
CA PRO A 293 -14.26 -1.38 -3.52
C PRO A 293 -13.42 -0.14 -3.85
N LEU A 294 -13.67 1.00 -3.21
CA LEU A 294 -13.12 2.29 -3.64
C LEU A 294 -11.58 2.34 -3.53
N ALA A 295 -10.97 1.76 -2.49
CA ALA A 295 -9.51 1.64 -2.42
C ALA A 295 -8.93 0.86 -3.61
N THR A 296 -9.55 -0.26 -4.01
CA THR A 296 -9.05 -1.08 -5.13
C THR A 296 -9.27 -0.39 -6.48
N ILE A 297 -10.39 0.32 -6.65
CA ILE A 297 -10.66 1.18 -7.81
C ILE A 297 -9.63 2.31 -7.90
N LEU A 298 -9.29 2.97 -6.78
CA LEU A 298 -8.26 4.00 -6.73
C LEU A 298 -6.85 3.43 -6.97
N SER A 299 -6.58 2.19 -6.55
CA SER A 299 -5.34 1.48 -6.89
C SER A 299 -5.25 1.21 -8.40
N ALA A 300 -6.37 0.90 -9.06
CA ALA A 300 -6.41 0.82 -10.51
C ALA A 300 -6.16 2.20 -11.18
N ALA A 301 -6.61 3.31 -10.58
CA ALA A 301 -6.24 4.66 -11.05
C ALA A 301 -4.74 4.92 -10.91
N MET A 302 -4.13 4.55 -9.78
CA MET A 302 -2.68 4.60 -9.60
C MET A 302 -1.94 3.75 -10.65
N MET A 303 -2.46 2.57 -10.99
CA MET A 303 -1.91 1.69 -12.03
C MET A 303 -1.85 2.36 -13.40
N LEU A 304 -2.98 2.96 -13.80
CA LEU A 304 -3.10 3.71 -15.04
C LEU A 304 -2.08 4.84 -15.10
N ARG A 305 -1.97 5.60 -14.00
CA ARG A 305 -1.07 6.74 -13.85
C ARG A 305 0.41 6.36 -13.91
N PHE A 306 0.82 5.41 -13.07
CA PHE A 306 2.26 5.19 -12.81
C PHE A 306 2.88 4.12 -13.70
N SER A 307 2.16 3.05 -14.08
CA SER A 307 2.71 1.96 -14.91
C SER A 307 2.29 2.03 -16.38
N LEU A 308 1.05 2.47 -16.65
CA LEU A 308 0.47 2.38 -18.00
C LEU A 308 0.46 3.71 -18.77
N ASN A 309 0.92 4.80 -18.15
CA ASN A 309 0.98 6.14 -18.73
C ASN A 309 -0.38 6.63 -19.29
N GLN A 310 -1.46 6.31 -18.57
CA GLN A 310 -2.86 6.67 -18.89
C GLN A 310 -3.40 7.70 -17.88
N GLU A 311 -2.77 8.88 -17.83
CA GLU A 311 -3.09 9.94 -16.86
C GLU A 311 -4.56 10.39 -16.93
N GLU A 312 -5.09 10.66 -18.12
CA GLU A 312 -6.48 11.12 -18.28
C GLU A 312 -7.48 10.07 -17.77
N ALA A 313 -7.20 8.79 -18.00
CA ALA A 313 -8.04 7.70 -17.53
C ALA A 313 -8.00 7.57 -15.99
N ALA A 314 -6.83 7.73 -15.39
CA ALA A 314 -6.67 7.76 -13.94
C ALA A 314 -7.51 8.90 -13.31
N GLN A 315 -7.40 10.11 -13.85
CA GLN A 315 -8.17 11.27 -13.39
C GLN A 315 -9.67 11.07 -13.52
N ARG A 316 -10.13 10.40 -14.59
CA ARG A 316 -11.56 10.06 -14.77
C ARG A 316 -12.07 9.12 -13.67
N ILE A 317 -11.28 8.11 -13.28
CA ILE A 317 -11.64 7.23 -12.15
C ILE A 317 -11.69 8.02 -10.85
N GLU A 318 -10.66 8.81 -10.55
CA GLU A 318 -10.58 9.61 -9.32
C GLU A 318 -11.77 10.58 -9.21
N ALA A 319 -12.12 11.27 -10.30
CA ALA A 319 -13.28 12.16 -10.37
C ALA A 319 -14.61 11.40 -10.21
N ALA A 320 -14.73 10.20 -10.78
CA ALA A 320 -15.92 9.37 -10.62
C ALA A 320 -16.12 8.94 -9.14
N VAL A 321 -15.05 8.57 -8.45
CA VAL A 321 -15.08 8.25 -7.01
C VAL A 321 -15.53 9.47 -6.20
N GLN A 322 -14.95 10.65 -6.46
CA GLN A 322 -15.36 11.90 -5.79
C GLN A 322 -16.85 12.21 -6.03
N LYS A 323 -17.34 12.04 -7.26
CA LYS A 323 -18.75 12.25 -7.64
C LYS A 323 -19.68 11.30 -6.89
N VAL A 324 -19.32 10.02 -6.76
CA VAL A 324 -20.10 9.02 -6.00
C VAL A 324 -20.15 9.34 -4.51
N LEU A 325 -19.02 9.79 -3.93
CA LEU A 325 -19.01 10.25 -2.53
C LEU A 325 -19.86 11.51 -2.34
N ALA A 326 -19.83 12.45 -3.29
CA ALA A 326 -20.66 13.67 -3.27
C ALA A 326 -22.17 13.37 -3.43
N GLN A 327 -22.53 12.28 -4.11
CA GLN A 327 -23.92 11.78 -4.19
C GLN A 327 -24.41 11.17 -2.87
N GLY A 328 -23.56 11.08 -1.84
CA GLY A 328 -23.92 10.54 -0.54
C GLY A 328 -23.96 9.01 -0.50
N LEU A 329 -23.39 8.30 -1.48
CA LEU A 329 -23.32 6.85 -1.47
C LEU A 329 -22.16 6.38 -0.56
N ARG A 330 -22.42 5.41 0.33
CA ARG A 330 -21.44 4.90 1.29
C ARG A 330 -21.54 3.38 1.44
N THR A 331 -20.42 2.69 1.42
CA THR A 331 -20.32 1.33 1.95
C THR A 331 -20.37 1.34 3.47
N PRO A 332 -20.62 0.20 4.15
CA PRO A 332 -20.86 0.19 5.59
C PRO A 332 -19.73 0.74 6.46
N ASP A 333 -18.48 0.62 6.02
CA ASP A 333 -17.26 1.11 6.69
C ASP A 333 -17.17 2.65 6.74
N ILE A 334 -17.78 3.35 5.77
CA ILE A 334 -17.78 4.81 5.65
C ILE A 334 -19.17 5.43 5.77
N TYR A 335 -20.16 4.65 6.21
CA TYR A 335 -21.53 5.12 6.38
C TYR A 335 -21.64 6.15 7.51
N SER A 336 -22.37 7.23 7.24
CA SER A 336 -22.78 8.21 8.24
C SER A 336 -24.27 8.52 8.11
N GLU A 337 -24.89 9.02 9.18
CA GLU A 337 -26.29 9.45 9.14
C GLU A 337 -26.52 10.49 8.03
N GLY A 338 -27.65 10.39 7.33
CA GLY A 338 -27.96 11.23 6.16
C GLY A 338 -27.34 10.77 4.84
N THR A 339 -26.56 9.70 4.83
CA THR A 339 -26.03 9.09 3.59
C THR A 339 -26.82 7.84 3.17
N THR A 340 -26.61 7.39 1.94
CA THR A 340 -27.22 6.19 1.38
C THR A 340 -26.26 5.02 1.48
N LYS A 341 -26.59 4.05 2.33
CA LYS A 341 -25.81 2.82 2.49
C LYS A 341 -25.98 1.91 1.29
N VAL A 342 -24.88 1.45 0.71
CA VAL A 342 -24.83 0.53 -0.45
C VAL A 342 -23.84 -0.61 -0.24
N GLY A 343 -24.04 -1.72 -0.95
CA GLY A 343 -23.08 -2.82 -1.00
C GLY A 343 -21.95 -2.62 -2.02
N THR A 344 -21.02 -3.57 -2.09
CA THR A 344 -19.82 -3.55 -2.96
C THR A 344 -20.19 -3.33 -4.42
N GLN A 345 -21.09 -4.16 -4.96
CA GLN A 345 -21.50 -4.10 -6.36
C GLN A 345 -22.21 -2.77 -6.70
N GLN A 346 -23.11 -2.33 -5.81
CA GLN A 346 -23.84 -1.07 -5.99
C GLN A 346 -22.91 0.15 -6.00
N MET A 347 -21.85 0.11 -5.19
CA MET A 347 -20.81 1.14 -5.17
C MET A 347 -20.03 1.15 -6.49
N GLY A 348 -19.53 0.01 -6.97
CA GLY A 348 -18.80 -0.04 -8.24
C GLY A 348 -19.69 0.32 -9.45
N ASP A 349 -20.96 -0.09 -9.46
CA ASP A 349 -21.93 0.34 -10.49
C ASP A 349 -22.13 1.86 -10.48
N ALA A 350 -22.13 2.49 -9.30
CA ALA A 350 -22.21 3.94 -9.18
C ALA A 350 -20.98 4.64 -9.76
N VAL A 351 -19.78 4.10 -9.52
CA VAL A 351 -18.54 4.62 -10.11
C VAL A 351 -18.56 4.51 -11.63
N VAL A 352 -18.97 3.37 -12.19
CA VAL A 352 -19.10 3.19 -13.65
C VAL A 352 -20.09 4.19 -14.25
N ARG A 353 -21.25 4.42 -13.61
CA ARG A 353 -22.21 5.44 -14.07
C ARG A 353 -21.60 6.85 -14.03
N ALA A 354 -20.89 7.19 -12.96
CA ALA A 354 -20.23 8.48 -12.79
C ALA A 354 -19.06 8.70 -13.77
N LEU A 355 -18.47 7.64 -14.32
CA LEU A 355 -17.37 7.68 -15.29
C LEU A 355 -17.85 7.88 -16.74
N ARG A 356 -19.08 7.46 -17.05
CA ARG A 356 -19.69 7.54 -18.40
C ARG A 356 -20.48 8.80 -18.67
N GLY A 357 -20.95 9.49 -17.63
CA GLY A 357 -21.73 10.73 -17.74
C GLY A 357 -21.12 11.83 -16.90
#